data_AF-A0A6N2K5Q7-F1
#
_entry.id   AF-A0A6N2K5Q7-F1
#
_cell.length_a   1.000
_cell.length_b   1.000
_cell.length_c   1.000
_cell.angle_alpha   90.00
_cell.angle_beta   90.00
_cell.angle_gamma   90.00
#
_symmetry.space_group_name_H-M   'P 1'
#
loop_
_entity.id
_entity.type
_entity.pdbx_description
1 polymer ?
#
loop_
_entity_poly.entity_id
_entity_poly.type
_entity_poly.pdbx_seq_one_letter_code
_entity_poly.pdbx_strand_id
1 'polypeptide(L)'
;MHQNSTVMSTLKHEWENTPSTWVGADPCGGNWEGISCDNSRVISIHLGRNRFSGTIPDELFSSDMTPIHVLLHDNNLTEAFLHLGLVQSLRL
;
A
#
# COMPACT_ATOMS: atom_id res chain seq x y z
N MET A 1 -6.38 18.25 0.75
CA MET A 1 -5.34 17.25 0.41
C MET A 1 -5.48 16.14 1.43
N HIS A 2 -5.82 14.93 1.00
CA HIS A 2 -5.89 13.77 1.90
C HIS A 2 -4.48 13.19 2.05
N GLN A 3 -4.12 12.79 3.27
CA GLN A 3 -2.78 12.25 3.54
C GLN A 3 -2.62 10.92 2.79
N ASN A 4 -1.40 10.59 2.35
CA ASN A 4 -1.06 9.33 1.67
C ASN A 4 -1.59 9.15 0.22
N SER A 5 -2.40 10.05 -0.33
CA SER A 5 -3.01 9.87 -1.67
C SER A 5 -1.99 9.66 -2.79
N THR A 6 -0.85 10.34 -2.75
CA THR A 6 0.23 10.20 -3.74
C THR A 6 0.84 8.80 -3.68
N VAL A 7 1.27 8.35 -2.50
CA VAL A 7 1.87 7.01 -2.28
C VAL A 7 0.90 5.91 -2.72
N MET A 8 -0.37 6.06 -2.37
CA MET A 8 -1.41 5.08 -2.69
C MET A 8 -1.76 5.06 -4.19
N SER A 9 -1.63 6.21 -4.87
CA SER A 9 -1.73 6.28 -6.33
C SER A 9 -0.56 5.59 -7.03
N THR A 10 0.66 5.71 -6.48
CA THR A 10 1.84 4.96 -6.96
C THR A 10 1.62 3.46 -6.80
N LEU A 11 1.22 2.98 -5.61
CA LEU A 11 0.88 1.57 -5.36
C LEU A 11 -0.13 1.02 -6.36
N LYS A 12 -1.21 1.77 -6.60
CA LYS A 12 -2.23 1.40 -7.57
C LYS A 12 -1.70 1.30 -9.01
N HIS A 13 -0.67 2.07 -9.36
CA HIS A 13 -0.05 2.03 -10.69
C HIS A 13 0.94 0.88 -10.84
N GLU A 14 1.73 0.60 -9.80
CA GLU A 14 2.74 -0.46 -9.80
C GLU A 14 2.14 -1.86 -9.71
N TRP A 15 0.95 -1.99 -9.12
CA TRP A 15 0.32 -3.28 -8.88
C TRP A 15 -0.75 -3.62 -9.92
N GLU A 16 -0.68 -4.85 -10.40
CA GLU A 16 -1.69 -5.43 -11.27
C GLU A 16 -2.75 -6.17 -10.44
N ASN A 17 -3.94 -6.36 -11.03
CA ASN A 17 -5.09 -7.05 -10.41
C ASN A 17 -5.61 -6.40 -9.13
N THR A 18 -5.48 -5.08 -8.99
CA THR A 18 -6.00 -4.34 -7.83
C THR A 18 -7.52 -4.45 -7.71
N PRO A 19 -8.09 -4.34 -6.48
CA PRO A 19 -9.53 -4.43 -6.27
C PRO A 19 -10.29 -3.36 -7.07
N SER A 20 -11.50 -3.68 -7.52
CA SER A 20 -12.33 -2.75 -8.31
C SER A 20 -12.74 -1.49 -7.55
N THR A 21 -12.65 -1.51 -6.22
CA THR A 21 -12.89 -0.37 -5.32
C THR A 21 -11.77 0.66 -5.34
N TRP A 22 -10.60 0.34 -5.90
CA TRP A 22 -9.46 1.23 -6.00
C TRP A 22 -9.68 2.28 -7.10
N VAL A 23 -10.68 3.14 -6.93
CA VAL A 23 -11.06 4.20 -7.88
C VAL A 23 -10.59 5.56 -7.37
N GLY A 24 -10.19 6.44 -8.30
CA GLY A 24 -9.62 7.74 -7.95
C GLY A 24 -8.22 7.64 -7.37
N ALA A 25 -7.85 8.65 -6.58
CA ALA A 25 -6.53 8.82 -5.96
C ALA A 25 -6.57 8.81 -4.42
N ASP A 26 -7.75 8.85 -3.82
CA ASP A 26 -7.93 8.90 -2.37
C ASP A 26 -8.51 7.58 -1.85
N PRO A 27 -7.72 6.73 -1.16
CA PRO A 27 -8.21 5.47 -0.63
C PRO A 27 -9.20 5.65 0.53
N CYS A 28 -9.06 6.72 1.32
CA CYS A 28 -9.89 6.94 2.50
C CYS A 28 -11.26 7.51 2.11
N GLY A 29 -11.30 8.45 1.17
CA GLY A 29 -12.55 8.95 0.60
C GLY A 29 -13.20 7.98 -0.38
N GLY A 30 -12.41 7.14 -1.06
CA GLY A 30 -12.87 6.15 -2.02
C GLY A 30 -13.28 4.80 -1.43
N ASN A 31 -13.08 4.58 -0.13
CA ASN A 31 -13.32 3.30 0.55
C ASN A 31 -12.63 2.12 -0.15
N TRP A 32 -11.33 2.26 -0.42
CA TRP A 32 -10.56 1.21 -1.08
C TRP A 32 -10.54 -0.06 -0.21
N GLU A 33 -10.82 -1.20 -0.85
CA GLU A 33 -10.78 -2.50 -0.19
C GLU A 33 -9.38 -2.79 0.35
N GLY A 34 -9.35 -3.35 1.57
CA GLY A 34 -8.12 -3.66 2.30
C GLY A 34 -7.43 -2.44 2.91
N ILE A 35 -7.94 -1.22 2.71
CA ILE A 35 -7.37 0.00 3.30
C ILE A 35 -8.24 0.48 4.46
N SER A 36 -7.62 0.70 5.62
CA SER A 36 -8.28 1.32 6.77
C SER A 36 -7.68 2.68 7.05
N CYS A 37 -8.54 3.66 7.36
CA CYS A 37 -8.13 5.02 7.62
C CYS A 37 -8.63 5.55 8.97
N ASP A 38 -7.83 6.44 9.57
CA ASP A 38 -8.20 7.27 10.71
C ASP A 38 -7.97 8.73 10.34
N ASN A 39 -9.01 9.57 10.43
CA ASN A 39 -8.96 10.99 10.07
C ASN A 39 -8.27 11.29 8.71
N SER A 40 -8.61 10.53 7.66
CA SER A 40 -8.01 10.62 6.32
C SER A 40 -6.53 10.22 6.20
N ARG A 41 -5.96 9.57 7.21
CA ARG A 41 -4.64 8.95 7.17
C ARG A 41 -4.77 7.44 7.08
N VAL A 42 -4.01 6.80 6.20
CA VAL A 42 -3.98 5.34 6.11
C VAL A 42 -3.29 4.78 7.35
N ILE A 43 -3.99 3.89 8.06
CA ILE A 43 -3.48 3.22 9.27
C ILE A 43 -3.28 1.73 9.09
N SER A 44 -3.93 1.11 8.11
CA SER A 44 -3.73 -0.31 7.83
C SER A 44 -3.91 -0.66 6.36
N ILE A 45 -3.11 -1.60 5.89
CA ILE A 45 -3.16 -2.20 4.55
C ILE A 45 -3.22 -3.72 4.70
N HIS A 46 -4.39 -4.31 4.48
CA HIS A 46 -4.62 -5.75 4.56
C HIS A 46 -5.01 -6.30 3.20
N LEU A 47 -4.03 -6.84 2.49
CA LEU A 47 -4.15 -7.24 1.10
C LEU A 47 -3.54 -8.63 0.84
N GLY A 48 -3.40 -9.45 1.87
CA GLY A 48 -2.91 -10.81 1.71
C GLY A 48 -3.84 -11.69 0.86
N ARG A 49 -3.27 -12.66 0.14
CA ARG A 49 -3.99 -13.66 -0.67
C ARG A 49 -4.78 -13.11 -1.86
N ASN A 50 -4.33 -12.00 -2.46
CA ASN A 50 -5.03 -11.36 -3.57
C ASN A 50 -4.35 -11.53 -4.95
N ARG A 51 -3.31 -12.36 -5.04
CA ARG A 51 -2.56 -12.62 -6.29
C ARG A 51 -2.04 -11.35 -6.98
N PHE A 52 -1.85 -10.27 -6.23
CA PHE A 52 -1.29 -9.04 -6.78
C PHE A 52 0.12 -9.30 -7.30
N SER A 53 0.45 -8.70 -8.43
CA SER A 53 1.77 -8.75 -9.04
C SER A 53 2.32 -7.34 -9.24
N GLY A 54 3.63 -7.21 -9.21
CA GLY A 54 4.32 -5.92 -9.34
C GLY A 54 5.33 -5.70 -8.22
N THR A 55 5.82 -4.47 -8.13
CA THR A 55 6.86 -4.10 -7.18
C THR A 55 6.27 -3.41 -5.96
N ILE A 56 6.82 -3.66 -4.77
CA ILE A 56 6.51 -2.88 -3.57
C ILE A 56 7.31 -1.56 -3.67
N PRO A 57 6.66 -0.41 -3.88
CA PRO A 57 7.37 0.87 -4.00
C PRO A 57 7.93 1.32 -2.66
N ASP A 58 9.13 1.91 -2.66
CA ASP A 58 9.81 2.42 -1.45
C ASP A 58 9.00 3.50 -0.74
N GLU A 59 8.18 4.24 -1.49
CA GLU A 59 7.28 5.26 -0.96
C GLU A 59 6.31 4.71 0.09
N LEU A 60 6.00 3.39 0.05
CA LEU A 60 5.21 2.72 1.08
C LEU A 60 5.87 2.80 2.47
N PHE A 61 7.19 2.94 2.52
CA PHE A 61 8.00 3.02 3.75
C PHE A 61 8.54 4.43 4.03
N SER A 62 8.12 5.42 3.23
CA SER A 62 8.51 6.83 3.43
C SER A 62 7.95 7.40 4.74
N SER A 63 8.52 8.51 5.22
CA SER A 63 7.99 9.20 6.41
C SER A 63 6.54 9.67 6.26
N ASP A 64 6.11 9.89 5.01
CA ASP A 64 4.74 10.26 4.69
C ASP A 64 3.80 9.07 4.85
N MET A 65 4.30 7.84 4.77
CA MET A 65 3.55 6.58 4.84
C MET A 65 3.95 5.76 6.06
N THR A 66 3.23 5.96 7.17
CA THR A 66 3.46 5.25 8.43
C THR A 66 2.20 4.49 8.88
N PRO A 67 1.75 3.48 8.12
CA PRO A 67 0.65 2.63 8.55
C PRO A 67 1.05 1.84 9.81
N ILE A 68 0.07 1.63 10.69
CA ILE A 68 0.24 0.84 11.91
C ILE A 68 0.44 -0.64 11.56
N HIS A 69 -0.15 -1.11 10.47
CA HIS A 69 -0.13 -2.51 10.10
C HIS A 69 -0.18 -2.73 8.57
N VAL A 70 0.67 -3.63 8.06
CA VAL A 70 0.75 -3.98 6.63
C VAL A 70 0.83 -5.50 6.49
N LEU A 71 -0.12 -6.08 5.76
CA LEU A 71 -0.20 -7.51 5.44
C LEU A 71 -0.31 -7.71 3.93
N LEU A 72 0.76 -8.20 3.31
CA LEU A 72 0.84 -8.46 1.86
C LEU A 72 1.13 -9.92 1.51
N HIS A 73 1.06 -10.82 2.49
CA HIS A 73 1.37 -12.25 2.35
C HIS A 73 0.58 -12.95 1.24
N ASP A 74 1.11 -14.06 0.71
CA ASP A 74 0.45 -14.86 -0.33
C ASP A 74 0.06 -14.05 -1.60
N ASN A 75 0.90 -13.08 -2.00
CA ASN A 75 0.83 -12.38 -3.28
C ASN A 75 2.06 -12.68 -4.15
N ASN A 76 2.08 -12.19 -5.39
CA ASN A 76 3.19 -12.28 -6.33
C ASN A 76 3.95 -10.95 -6.43
N LEU A 77 4.12 -10.27 -5.29
CA LEU A 77 4.80 -8.97 -5.18
C LEU A 77 6.31 -9.17 -5.01
N THR A 78 7.10 -8.32 -5.65
CA THR A 78 8.56 -8.27 -5.50
C THR A 78 8.98 -6.99 -4.80
N GLU A 79 10.04 -7.01 -4.01
CA GLU A 79 10.57 -5.78 -3.43
C GLU A 79 11.28 -4.92 -4.49
N ALA A 80 11.18 -3.59 -4.37
CA ALA A 80 12.06 -2.69 -5.09
C ALA A 80 13.48 -2.88 -4.54
N PHE A 81 14.42 -3.28 -5.39
CA PHE A 81 15.82 -3.45 -5.00
C PHE A 81 16.49 -2.08 -4.84
N LEU A 82 16.22 -1.38 -3.74
CA LEU A 82 16.99 -0.22 -3.30
C LEU A 82 17.57 -0.54 -1.92
N HIS A 83 18.87 -0.89 -1.92
CA HIS A 83 19.67 -0.90 -0.71
C HIS A 83 19.49 0.44 0.01
N LEU A 84 19.05 0.43 1.28
CA LEU A 84 19.65 1.11 2.44
C LEU A 84 18.69 1.09 3.67
N GLY A 85 18.79 0.04 4.47
CA GLY A 85 18.86 0.18 5.94
C GLY A 85 17.59 0.43 6.78
N LEU A 86 16.37 0.37 6.24
CA LEU A 86 15.15 0.45 7.07
C LEU A 86 14.41 -0.90 7.09
N VAL A 87 14.69 -1.72 8.10
CA VAL A 87 13.91 -2.93 8.37
C VAL A 87 12.67 -2.52 9.16
N GLN A 88 11.55 -2.27 8.47
CA GLN A 88 10.23 -2.48 9.08
C GLN A 88 9.89 -3.96 8.92
N SER A 89 9.33 -4.59 9.95
CA SER A 89 8.97 -6.00 9.89
C SER A 89 7.81 -6.21 8.90
N LEU A 90 8.13 -6.49 7.63
CA LEU A 90 7.16 -7.09 6.71
C LEU A 90 7.01 -8.56 7.07
N ARG A 91 5.75 -8.99 7.28
CA ARG A 91 5.40 -10.41 7.22
C ARG A 91 4.85 -10.69 5.83
N LEU A 92 5.71 -11.30 5.01
CA LEU A 92 5.38 -11.93 3.74
C LEU A 92 4.80 -13.33 3.98
#